data_AF-A0A926D7R2-F1
#
_entry.id   AF-A0A926D7R2-F1
#
_cell.length_a   1.000
_cell.length_b   1.000
_cell.length_c   1.000
_cell.angle_alpha   90.00
_cell.angle_beta   90.00
_cell.angle_gamma   90.00
#
_symmetry.space_group_name_H-M   'P 1'
#
loop_
_entity.id
_entity.type
_entity.pdbx_description
1 polymer ?
#
loop_
_entity_poly.entity_id
_entity_poly.type
_entity_poly.pdbx_seq_one_letter_code
_entity_poly.pdbx_strand_id
1 'polypeptide(L)' 'MELFGNRQAVIEGCSGILEYESELVRVRAGKTILRIKGRGLHIKCMDSASLVVEGVLLSVEYT' A
#
# COMPACT_ATOMS: atom_id res chain seq x y z
N MET A 1 0.96 9.19 -3.52
CA MET A 1 1.55 7.84 -3.47
C MET A 1 2.79 7.86 -4.31
N GLU A 2 3.90 7.42 -3.74
CA GLU A 2 5.19 7.33 -4.40
C GLU A 2 5.57 5.85 -4.58
N LEU A 3 6.13 5.51 -5.74
CA LEU A 3 6.58 4.17 -6.08
C LEU A 3 8.10 4.17 -6.24
N PHE A 4 8.77 3.34 -5.47
CA PHE A 4 10.20 3.11 -5.59
C PHE A 4 10.41 1.80 -6.36
N GLY A 5 10.35 1.93 -7.68
CA GLY A 5 10.36 0.80 -8.62
C GLY A 5 9.12 -0.09 -8.46
N ASN A 6 9.33 -1.40 -8.47
CA ASN A 6 8.31 -2.41 -8.22
C ASN A 6 8.51 -3.12 -6.88
N ARG A 7 9.27 -2.53 -5.94
CA ARG A 7 9.60 -3.14 -4.66
C ARG A 7 9.06 -2.43 -3.43
N GLN A 8 8.72 -1.15 -3.56
CA GLN A 8 8.25 -0.36 -2.44
C GLN A 8 7.25 0.69 -2.91
N ALA A 9 6.15 0.83 -2.16
CA ALA A 9 5.11 1.82 -2.35
C ALA A 9 4.92 2.61 -1.06
N VAL A 10 4.93 3.94 -1.15
CA VAL A 10 4.71 4.85 -0.05
C VAL A 10 3.38 5.57 -0.27
N ILE A 11 2.47 5.40 0.68
CA ILE A 11 1.12 5.94 0.66
C ILE A 11 1.03 6.98 1.76
N GLU A 12 0.93 8.26 1.38
CA GLU A 12 0.62 9.35 2.30
C GLU A 12 -0.90 9.52 2.46
N GLY A 13 -1.31 10.11 3.58
CA GLY A 13 -2.72 10.27 3.95
C GLY A 13 -3.42 8.96 4.30
N CYS A 14 -2.66 7.93 4.71
CA CYS A 14 -3.23 6.63 5.07
C CYS A 14 -4.01 6.75 6.39
N SER A 15 -5.33 6.63 6.32
CA SER A 15 -6.22 6.67 7.49
C SER A 15 -6.45 5.29 8.12
N GLY A 16 -6.01 4.22 7.46
CA GLY A 16 -6.13 2.86 7.98
C GLY A 16 -5.95 1.79 6.92
N ILE A 17 -5.62 0.58 7.37
CA ILE A 17 -5.51 -0.61 6.52
C ILE A 17 -6.87 -1.31 6.53
N LEU A 18 -7.36 -1.66 5.33
CA LEU A 18 -8.63 -2.37 5.14
C LEU A 18 -8.41 -3.88 4.97
N GLU A 19 -7.34 -4.27 4.28
CA GLU A 19 -7.00 -5.67 4.00
C GLU A 19 -5.48 -5.78 3.89
N TYR A 20 -4.89 -6.82 4.47
CA TYR A 20 -3.45 -7.03 4.43
C TYR A 20 -3.15 -8.51 4.23
N GLU A 21 -2.75 -8.85 3.02
CA GLU A 21 -2.36 -10.19 2.59
C GLU A 21 -1.02 -10.12 1.87
N SER A 22 -0.31 -11.25 1.79
CA SER A 22 0.97 -11.34 1.08
C SER A 22 0.87 -11.08 -0.42
N GLU A 23 -0.33 -11.13 -1.00
CA GLU A 23 -0.57 -10.87 -2.42
C GLU A 23 -1.42 -9.62 -2.69
N LEU A 24 -2.08 -9.08 -1.65
CA LEU A 24 -2.99 -7.95 -1.78
C LEU A 24 -3.00 -7.09 -0.50
N VAL A 25 -2.72 -5.80 -0.64
CA VAL A 25 -2.81 -4.84 0.46
C VAL A 25 -3.81 -3.75 0.06
N ARG A 26 -4.83 -3.53 0.89
CA ARG A 26 -5.83 -2.46 0.71
C ARG A 26 -5.73 -1.47 1.83
N VAL A 27 -5.58 -0.21 1.45
CA VAL A 27 -5.34 0.87 2.40
C VAL A 27 -6.25 2.02 2.06
N ARG A 28 -6.77 2.70 3.08
CA ARG A 28 -7.62 3.87 2.93
C ARG A 28 -6.73 5.11 2.94
N ALA A 29 -6.66 5.82 1.82
CA ALA A 29 -5.98 7.10 1.73
C ALA A 29 -7.02 8.22 1.62
N GLY A 30 -7.38 8.82 2.76
CA GLY A 30 -8.45 9.81 2.85
C GLY A 30 -9.82 9.28 2.39
N LYS A 31 -10.31 9.78 1.25
CA LYS A 31 -11.61 9.40 0.66
C LYS A 31 -11.52 8.24 -0.34
N THR A 32 -10.32 7.84 -0.73
CA THR A 32 -10.07 6.82 -1.77
C THR A 32 -9.45 5.58 -1.14
N ILE A 33 -9.69 4.42 -1.75
CA ILE A 33 -9.11 3.14 -1.38
C ILE A 33 -8.03 2.78 -2.41
N LEU A 34 -6.82 2.54 -1.92
CA LEU A 34 -5.71 2.03 -2.71
C LEU A 34 -5.66 0.51 -2.59
N ARG A 35 -5.72 -0.18 -3.72
CA ARG A 35 -5.55 -1.64 -3.87
C ARG A 35 -4.18 -1.90 -4.47
N ILE A 36 -3.29 -2.48 -3.69
CA ILE A 36 -1.94 -2.84 -4.11
C ILE A 36 -1.88 -4.35 -4.26
N LYS A 37 -1.68 -4.85 -5.48
CA LYS A 37 -1.56 -6.27 -5.81
C LYS A 37 -0.09 -6.60 -6.04
N GLY A 38 0.34 -7.77 -5.59
CA GLY A 38 1.74 -8.12 -5.61
C GLY A 38 2.06 -9.54 -5.15
N ARG A 39 3.33 -9.76 -4.81
CA ARG A 39 3.81 -10.99 -4.14
C ARG A 39 4.77 -10.64 -3.01
N GLY A 40 4.61 -11.32 -1.88
CA GLY A 40 5.42 -11.07 -0.68
C GLY A 40 5.25 -9.65 -0.15
N LEU A 41 4.05 -9.07 -0.33
CA LEU A 41 3.72 -7.76 0.18
C LEU A 41 3.75 -7.76 1.70
N HIS A 42 4.44 -6.78 2.27
CA HIS A 42 4.49 -6.57 3.69
C HIS A 42 4.56 -5.09 4.05
N ILE A 43 4.01 -4.73 5.20
CA ILE A 43 4.09 -3.35 5.70
C ILE A 43 5.44 -3.17 6.38
N LYS A 44 6.30 -2.35 5.77
CA LYS A 44 7.61 -1.98 6.35
C LYS A 44 7.44 -0.96 7.47
N CYS A 45 6.55 0.01 7.28
CA CYS A 45 6.32 1.08 8.24
C CYS A 45 4.88 1.60 8.13
N MET A 46 4.25 1.89 9.26
CA MET A 46 2.96 2.56 9.33
C MET A 46 3.06 3.69 10.35
N ASP A 47 2.81 4.90 9.89
CA ASP A 47 2.69 6.12 10.67
C ASP A 47 1.23 6.63 10.62
N SER A 48 0.89 7.59 11.47
CA SER A 48 -0.43 8.20 11.51
C SER A 48 -0.80 8.94 10.22
N ALA A 49 0.18 9.30 9.39
CA ALA A 49 -0.05 9.97 8.11
C ALA A 49 0.53 9.22 6.90
N SER A 50 1.37 8.20 7.06
CA SER A 50 2.03 7.52 5.93
C SER A 50 2.14 6.01 6.14
N LEU A 51 2.13 5.26 5.05
CA LEU A 51 2.26 3.80 5.04
C LEU A 51 3.27 3.39 3.98
N VAL A 52 4.24 2.56 4.37
CA VAL A 52 5.25 1.99 3.48
C VAL A 52 4.97 0.50 3.32
N VAL A 53 4.67 0.10 2.09
CA VAL A 53 4.50 -1.30 1.69
C VAL A 53 5.70 -1.72 0.87
N GLU A 54 6.34 -2.81 1.23
CA GLU A 54 7.42 -3.43 0.47
C GLU A 54 7.00 -4.80 -0.06
N GLY A 55 7.64 -5.25 -1.13
CA GLY A 55 7.34 -6.50 -1.82
C GLY A 55 7.20 -6.28 -3.32
N VAL A 56 6.91 -7.33 -4.08
CA VAL A 56 6.83 -7.22 -5.53
C VAL A 56 5.48 -6.64 -5.93
N LEU A 57 5.47 -5.37 -6.31
CA LEU A 57 4.29 -4.64 -6.76
C LEU A 57 3.99 -5.01 -8.22
N LEU A 58 2.84 -5.62 -8.45
CA LEU A 58 2.37 -6.03 -9.79
C LEU A 58 1.42 -5.00 -10.38
N SER A 59 0.50 -4.47 -9.57
CA SER A 59 -0.47 -3.46 -10.00
C SER A 59 -0.98 -2.68 -8.81
N VAL A 60 -1.28 -1.41 -9.04
CA VAL A 60 -1.92 -0.55 -8.03
C VAL A 60 -3.14 0.11 -8.65
N GLU A 61 -4.27 -0.01 -7.95
CA GLU A 61 -5.55 0.51 -8.39
C GLU A 61 -6.17 1.43 -7.33
N TYR A 62 -6.94 2.41 -7.77
CA TYR A 62 -7.60 3.41 -6.93
C TYR A 62 -9.12 3.29 -7.11
N THR A 63 -9.85 3.21 -6.01
CA THR A 63 -11.33 3.13 -5.95
C THR A 63 -11.89 4.23 -5.06
#